data_AF-A0A954R7M3-F1
#
_entry.id   AF-A0A954R7M3-F1
#
_cell.length_a   1.000
_cell.length_b   1.000
_cell.length_c   1.000
_cell.angle_alpha   90.00
_cell.angle_beta   90.00
_cell.angle_gamma   90.00
#
_symmetry.space_group_name_H-M   'P 1'
#
loop_
_entity.id
_entity.type
_entity.pdbx_description
1 polymer ?
#
loop_
_entity_poly.entity_id
_entity_poly.type
_entity_poly.pdbx_seq_one_letter_code
_entity_poly.pdbx_strand_id
1 'polypeptide(L)'
;MSASFSNSVPADDISRFSIVQAKGLVKDLSKPVAVFYWIDFIATIVLGHAAFGILLHIEQLTGWSGEVLWASRLLLFGVVSILYMRAAMFIHELIHLPRGEFRGFRIAWNLLCGIPFLIPSFVYYPHIDHHRRKHYGTERDGEYLALSHWHPANILVFLAAALIVPLATFLRFAVMSPNYGGQWERDTMPCIIYSPAYRITI
;
A
#
# COMPACT_ATOMS: atom_id res chain seq x y z
N MET A 1 12.55 -51.76 51.00
CA MET A 1 11.74 -51.37 49.84
C MET A 1 12.00 -49.90 49.55
N SER A 2 12.89 -49.61 48.62
CA SER A 2 13.17 -48.25 48.13
C SER A 2 12.58 -48.13 46.73
N ALA A 3 11.54 -47.31 46.58
CA ALA A 3 11.00 -46.96 45.27
C ALA A 3 11.95 -45.96 44.61
N SER A 4 12.61 -46.39 43.54
CA SER A 4 13.40 -45.53 42.65
C SER A 4 12.43 -44.73 41.77
N PHE A 5 12.41 -43.41 41.94
CA PHE A 5 11.75 -42.51 40.99
C PHE A 5 12.68 -42.29 39.80
N SER A 6 12.32 -42.86 38.64
CA SER A 6 13.01 -42.57 37.38
C SER A 6 12.63 -41.17 36.90
N ASN A 7 13.45 -40.18 37.24
CA ASN A 7 13.44 -38.89 36.58
C ASN A 7 14.08 -39.03 35.20
N SER A 8 13.28 -39.36 34.21
CA SER A 8 13.66 -39.20 32.80
C SER A 8 12.44 -38.81 31.98
N VAL A 9 12.02 -37.56 32.11
CA VAL A 9 11.29 -36.90 31.02
C VAL A 9 12.36 -36.55 29.99
N PRO A 10 12.35 -37.15 28.79
CA PRO A 10 13.32 -36.80 27.77
C PRO A 10 13.17 -35.32 27.44
N ALA A 11 14.24 -34.56 27.55
CA ALA A 11 14.27 -33.12 27.32
C ALA A 11 14.20 -32.74 25.82
N ASP A 12 13.63 -33.59 24.96
CA ASP A 12 13.86 -33.54 23.51
C ASP A 12 12.59 -33.46 22.64
N ASP A 13 11.42 -33.15 23.23
CA ASP A 13 10.19 -32.93 22.46
C ASP A 13 9.63 -31.50 22.63
N ILE A 14 10.50 -30.50 22.49
CA ILE A 14 10.02 -29.20 22.01
C ILE A 14 9.82 -29.37 20.51
N SER A 15 8.70 -30.01 20.13
CA SER A 15 8.29 -30.19 18.75
C SER A 15 8.49 -28.88 17.98
N ARG A 16 9.49 -28.85 17.09
CA ARG A 16 9.71 -27.70 16.23
C ARG A 16 8.49 -27.57 15.33
N PHE A 17 7.64 -26.59 15.60
CA PHE A 17 6.46 -26.29 14.81
C PHE A 17 6.86 -26.14 13.33
N SER A 18 6.44 -27.10 12.49
CA SER A 18 6.84 -27.10 11.09
C SER A 18 6.12 -25.99 10.34
N ILE A 19 6.87 -25.16 9.60
CA ILE A 19 6.32 -24.13 8.72
C ILE A 19 5.31 -24.72 7.72
N VAL A 20 5.48 -25.98 7.32
CA VAL A 20 4.55 -26.66 6.41
C VAL A 20 3.23 -26.97 7.10
N GLN A 21 3.27 -27.46 8.35
CA GLN A 21 2.07 -27.70 9.16
C GLN A 21 1.36 -26.38 9.47
N ALA A 22 2.12 -25.34 9.84
CA ALA A 22 1.63 -23.98 10.03
C ALA A 22 0.86 -23.45 8.82
N LYS A 23 1.47 -23.54 7.63
CA LYS A 23 0.85 -23.13 6.37
C LYS A 23 -0.39 -23.94 6.04
N GLY A 24 -0.41 -25.23 6.39
CA GLY A 24 -1.58 -26.10 6.22
C GLY A 24 -2.78 -25.61 7.02
N LEU A 25 -2.55 -25.19 8.27
CA LEU A 25 -3.61 -24.73 9.19
C LEU A 25 -4.25 -23.38 8.79
N VAL A 26 -3.56 -22.52 8.03
CA VAL A 26 -4.04 -21.18 7.67
C VAL A 26 -4.35 -21.01 6.17
N LYS A 27 -4.28 -22.11 5.41
CA LYS A 27 -4.37 -22.08 3.93
C LYS A 27 -5.74 -21.58 3.45
N ASP A 28 -6.79 -21.97 4.15
CA ASP A 28 -8.17 -21.58 3.89
C ASP A 28 -8.46 -20.13 4.27
N LEU A 29 -7.87 -19.63 5.35
CA LEU A 29 -7.95 -18.22 5.77
C LEU A 29 -7.36 -17.25 4.73
N SER A 30 -6.47 -17.73 3.86
CA SER A 30 -5.79 -16.91 2.86
C SER A 30 -6.53 -16.79 1.53
N LYS A 31 -7.74 -17.37 1.40
CA LYS A 31 -8.53 -17.29 0.16
C LYS A 31 -9.30 -15.96 0.10
N PRO A 32 -9.01 -15.07 -0.86
CA PRO A 32 -9.70 -13.78 -0.95
C PRO A 32 -11.15 -13.99 -1.40
N VAL A 33 -12.09 -13.32 -0.74
CA VAL A 33 -13.53 -13.37 -1.05
C VAL A 33 -13.96 -12.06 -1.66
N ALA A 34 -14.26 -12.05 -2.97
CA ALA A 34 -14.49 -10.83 -3.75
C ALA A 34 -15.57 -9.90 -3.20
N VAL A 35 -16.65 -10.44 -2.63
CA VAL A 35 -17.75 -9.64 -2.09
C VAL A 35 -17.27 -8.70 -0.99
N PHE A 36 -16.37 -9.14 -0.11
CA PHE A 36 -15.87 -8.29 0.97
C PHE A 36 -15.01 -7.14 0.44
N TYR A 37 -14.16 -7.40 -0.57
CA TYR A 37 -13.38 -6.34 -1.23
C TYR A 37 -14.27 -5.27 -1.85
N TRP A 38 -15.33 -5.68 -2.56
CA TRP A 38 -16.26 -4.76 -3.19
C TRP A 38 -17.03 -3.92 -2.17
N ILE A 39 -17.67 -4.57 -1.19
CA ILE A 39 -18.44 -3.87 -0.16
C ILE A 39 -17.55 -2.87 0.57
N ASP A 40 -16.35 -3.32 0.97
CA ASP A 40 -15.45 -2.52 1.76
C ASP A 40 -14.91 -1.32 0.98
N PHE A 41 -14.41 -1.55 -0.24
CA PHE A 41 -13.90 -0.47 -1.08
C PHE A 41 -14.99 0.52 -1.47
N ILE A 42 -16.16 0.04 -1.92
CA ILE A 42 -17.26 0.92 -2.35
C ILE A 42 -17.80 1.72 -1.17
N ALA A 43 -17.99 1.09 0.00
CA ALA A 43 -18.37 1.83 1.21
C ALA A 43 -17.34 2.90 1.55
N THR A 44 -16.04 2.57 1.52
CA THR A 44 -14.96 3.51 1.83
C THR A 44 -14.94 4.69 0.87
N ILE A 45 -14.96 4.45 -0.43
CA ILE A 45 -14.82 5.50 -1.43
C ILE A 45 -16.07 6.39 -1.49
N VAL A 46 -17.27 5.81 -1.33
CA VAL A 46 -18.53 6.57 -1.28
C VAL A 46 -18.58 7.42 -0.01
N LEU A 47 -18.23 6.87 1.16
CA LEU A 47 -18.14 7.65 2.40
C LEU A 47 -17.08 8.75 2.29
N GLY A 48 -15.94 8.47 1.66
CA GLY A 48 -14.89 9.46 1.41
C GLY A 48 -15.39 10.64 0.59
N HIS A 49 -16.07 10.37 -0.53
CA HIS A 49 -16.66 11.40 -1.38
C HIS A 49 -17.80 12.16 -0.69
N ALA A 50 -18.65 11.47 0.08
CA ALA A 50 -19.72 12.10 0.84
C ALA A 50 -19.16 13.04 1.92
N ALA A 51 -18.18 12.58 2.70
CA ALA A 51 -17.50 13.39 3.71
C ALA A 51 -16.76 14.58 3.09
N PHE A 52 -16.15 14.40 1.91
CA PHE A 52 -15.51 15.47 1.17
C PHE A 52 -16.53 16.50 0.65
N GLY A 53 -17.67 16.05 0.14
CA GLY A 53 -18.77 16.93 -0.25
C GLY A 53 -19.29 17.75 0.93
N ILE A 54 -19.48 17.12 2.09
CA ILE A 54 -19.86 17.82 3.33
C ILE A 54 -18.77 18.83 3.71
N LEU A 55 -17.49 18.45 3.69
CA LEU A 55 -16.38 19.36 4.00
C LEU A 55 -16.43 20.64 3.14
N LEU A 56 -16.68 20.50 1.85
CA LEU A 56 -16.77 21.62 0.91
C LEU A 56 -18.00 22.50 1.15
N HIS A 57 -19.12 21.90 1.55
CA HIS A 57 -20.42 22.57 1.60
C HIS A 57 -20.98 22.78 3.02
N ILE A 58 -20.19 22.50 4.06
CA ILE A 58 -20.65 22.53 5.47
C ILE A 58 -21.19 23.90 5.88
N GLU A 59 -20.60 24.98 5.39
CA GLU A 59 -21.07 26.35 5.64
C GLU A 59 -22.50 26.57 5.11
N GLN A 60 -22.80 26.11 3.90
CA GLN A 60 -24.13 26.21 3.30
C GLN A 60 -25.13 25.25 3.98
N LEU A 61 -24.68 24.08 4.43
CA LEU A 61 -25.52 23.06 5.05
C LEU A 61 -25.93 23.42 6.48
N THR A 62 -25.05 24.09 7.23
CA THR A 62 -25.28 24.36 8.67
C THR A 62 -25.48 25.85 8.99
N GLY A 63 -25.10 26.75 8.08
CA GLY A 63 -25.03 28.19 8.35
C GLY A 63 -23.96 28.57 9.37
N TRP A 64 -23.06 27.64 9.73
CA TRP A 64 -22.00 27.91 10.70
C TRP A 64 -20.94 28.84 10.11
N SER A 65 -20.42 29.73 10.95
CA SER A 65 -19.38 30.68 10.61
C SER A 65 -18.32 30.77 11.70
N GLY A 66 -17.20 31.43 11.40
CA GLY A 66 -16.14 31.68 12.37
C GLY A 66 -15.42 30.41 12.84
N GLU A 67 -15.05 30.37 14.11
CA GLU A 67 -14.21 29.30 14.68
C GLU A 67 -14.85 27.91 14.60
N VAL A 68 -16.17 27.82 14.81
CA VAL A 68 -16.91 26.55 14.76
C VAL A 68 -16.86 25.93 13.36
N LEU A 69 -16.99 26.75 12.32
CA LEU A 69 -16.86 26.29 10.94
C LEU A 69 -15.46 25.74 10.66
N TRP A 70 -14.42 26.47 11.06
CA TRP A 70 -13.03 26.05 10.84
C TRP A 70 -12.67 24.79 11.62
N ALA A 71 -13.08 24.68 12.88
CA ALA A 71 -12.88 23.48 13.68
C ALA A 71 -13.56 22.25 13.04
N SER A 72 -14.79 22.43 12.55
CA SER A 72 -15.55 21.38 11.86
C SER A 72 -14.90 20.95 10.55
N ARG A 73 -14.39 21.91 9.76
CA ARG A 73 -13.62 21.63 8.53
C ARG A 73 -12.34 20.85 8.83
N LEU A 74 -11.60 21.20 9.88
CA LEU A 74 -10.39 20.47 10.27
C LEU A 74 -10.68 19.02 10.67
N LEU A 75 -11.74 18.80 11.47
CA LEU A 75 -12.15 17.45 11.85
C LEU A 75 -12.58 16.62 10.63
N LEU A 76 -13.43 17.19 9.76
CA LEU A 76 -13.86 16.53 8.53
C LEU A 76 -12.69 16.25 7.59
N PHE A 77 -11.71 17.15 7.50
CA PHE A 77 -10.51 16.93 6.70
C PHE A 77 -9.73 15.69 7.20
N GLY A 78 -9.62 15.50 8.52
CA GLY A 78 -9.03 14.29 9.09
C GLY A 78 -9.80 13.02 8.71
N VAL A 79 -11.12 13.05 8.80
CA VAL A 79 -12.01 11.93 8.41
C VAL A 79 -11.85 11.60 6.92
N VAL A 80 -11.90 12.61 6.06
CA VAL A 80 -11.71 12.48 4.61
C VAL A 80 -10.34 11.88 4.28
N SER A 81 -9.29 12.37 4.95
CA SER A 81 -7.93 11.88 4.76
C SER A 81 -7.81 10.40 5.11
N ILE A 82 -8.40 9.96 6.23
CA ILE A 82 -8.40 8.55 6.64
C ILE A 82 -9.16 7.68 5.65
N LEU A 83 -10.34 8.12 5.19
CA LEU A 83 -11.15 7.37 4.23
C LEU A 83 -10.45 7.22 2.88
N TYR A 84 -9.87 8.30 2.35
CA TYR A 84 -9.13 8.22 1.09
C TYR A 84 -7.82 7.45 1.23
N MET A 85 -7.08 7.61 2.34
CA MET A 85 -5.91 6.78 2.62
C MET A 85 -6.29 5.30 2.65
N ARG A 86 -7.40 4.95 3.30
CA ARG A 86 -7.90 3.57 3.33
C ARG A 86 -8.26 3.07 1.93
N ALA A 87 -8.97 3.86 1.14
CA ALA A 87 -9.31 3.51 -0.25
C ALA A 87 -8.06 3.33 -1.12
N ALA A 88 -7.04 4.18 -0.93
CA ALA A 88 -5.76 4.09 -1.63
C ALA A 88 -4.95 2.85 -1.21
N MET A 89 -4.95 2.51 0.08
CA MET A 89 -4.20 1.36 0.62
C MET A 89 -4.67 0.01 0.08
N PHE A 90 -5.89 -0.09 -0.47
CA PHE A 90 -6.32 -1.28 -1.21
C PHE A 90 -5.37 -1.66 -2.35
N ILE A 91 -4.55 -0.72 -2.86
CA ILE A 91 -3.52 -1.00 -3.85
C ILE A 91 -2.58 -2.13 -3.40
N HIS A 92 -2.23 -2.20 -2.11
CA HIS A 92 -1.40 -3.27 -1.56
C HIS A 92 -2.07 -4.62 -1.74
N GLU A 93 -3.32 -4.76 -1.32
CA GLU A 93 -4.04 -6.02 -1.45
C GLU A 93 -4.28 -6.36 -2.94
N LEU A 94 -4.62 -5.35 -3.73
CA LEU A 94 -4.93 -5.48 -5.16
C LEU A 94 -3.78 -6.13 -5.94
N ILE A 95 -2.53 -5.77 -5.66
CA ILE A 95 -1.38 -6.36 -6.35
C ILE A 95 -1.07 -7.79 -5.88
N HIS A 96 -1.45 -8.14 -4.65
CA HIS A 96 -1.26 -9.49 -4.10
C HIS A 96 -2.36 -10.47 -4.53
N LEU A 97 -3.50 -9.98 -5.01
CA LEU A 97 -4.54 -10.83 -5.58
C LEU A 97 -4.03 -11.62 -6.81
N PRO A 98 -4.54 -12.86 -7.03
CA PRO A 98 -4.14 -13.69 -8.16
C PRO A 98 -4.24 -12.97 -9.51
N ARG A 99 -3.29 -13.27 -10.40
CA ARG A 99 -3.32 -12.79 -11.79
C ARG A 99 -4.46 -13.49 -12.54
N GLY A 100 -5.30 -12.73 -13.22
CA GLY A 100 -6.45 -13.25 -13.98
C GLY A 100 -7.78 -13.25 -13.22
N GLU A 101 -7.76 -13.07 -11.89
CA GLU A 101 -8.96 -12.91 -11.06
C GLU A 101 -9.17 -11.43 -10.69
N PHE A 102 -10.36 -11.11 -10.15
CA PHE A 102 -10.71 -9.76 -9.67
C PHE A 102 -10.61 -8.65 -10.74
N ARG A 103 -10.71 -9.00 -12.03
CA ARG A 103 -10.57 -8.03 -13.14
C ARG A 103 -11.53 -6.84 -13.02
N GLY A 104 -12.80 -7.10 -12.69
CA GLY A 104 -13.79 -6.04 -12.47
C GLY A 104 -13.40 -5.12 -11.32
N PHE A 105 -12.93 -5.69 -10.20
CA PHE A 105 -12.49 -4.92 -9.04
C PHE A 105 -11.26 -4.06 -9.36
N ARG A 106 -10.26 -4.62 -10.06
CA ARG A 106 -9.08 -3.88 -10.54
C ARG A 106 -9.47 -2.68 -11.39
N ILE A 107 -10.41 -2.85 -12.31
CA ILE A 107 -10.90 -1.76 -13.17
C ILE A 107 -11.60 -0.70 -12.33
N ALA A 108 -12.57 -1.10 -11.49
CA ALA A 108 -13.32 -0.16 -10.66
C ALA A 108 -12.42 0.61 -9.69
N TRP A 109 -11.49 -0.07 -9.02
CA TRP A 109 -10.55 0.58 -8.12
C TRP A 109 -9.66 1.59 -8.85
N ASN A 110 -9.13 1.24 -10.03
CA ASN A 110 -8.34 2.19 -10.83
C ASN A 110 -9.17 3.40 -11.28
N LEU A 111 -10.40 3.19 -11.74
CA LEU A 111 -11.24 4.30 -12.20
C LEU A 111 -11.68 5.22 -11.08
N LEU A 112 -12.03 4.67 -9.91
CA LEU A 112 -12.60 5.42 -8.79
C LEU A 112 -11.55 5.96 -7.81
N CYS A 113 -10.36 5.37 -7.77
CA CYS A 113 -9.29 5.74 -6.84
C CYS A 113 -7.92 5.81 -7.51
N GLY A 114 -7.44 4.74 -8.14
CA GLY A 114 -6.07 4.68 -8.67
C GLY A 114 -5.70 5.86 -9.59
N ILE A 115 -6.47 6.08 -10.67
CA ILE A 115 -6.23 7.14 -11.65
C ILE A 115 -6.52 8.53 -11.04
N PRO A 116 -7.66 8.78 -10.37
CA PRO A 116 -7.92 10.08 -9.72
C PRO A 116 -6.82 10.50 -8.74
N PHE A 117 -6.20 9.55 -8.04
CA PHE A 117 -5.10 9.80 -7.10
C PHE A 117 -3.70 9.65 -7.72
N LEU A 118 -3.58 9.52 -9.05
CA LEU A 118 -2.32 9.37 -9.79
C LEU A 118 -1.45 8.18 -9.33
N ILE A 119 -2.11 7.12 -8.84
CA ILE A 119 -1.53 5.85 -8.40
C ILE A 119 -2.21 4.65 -9.09
N PRO A 120 -2.29 4.61 -10.44
CA PRO A 120 -2.86 3.46 -11.13
C PRO A 120 -2.06 2.19 -10.77
N SER A 121 -2.74 1.06 -10.62
CA SER A 121 -2.19 -0.11 -9.91
C SER A 121 -0.85 -0.64 -10.44
N PHE A 122 -0.51 -0.39 -11.70
CA PHE A 122 0.77 -0.81 -12.27
C PHE A 122 1.99 -0.12 -11.63
N VAL A 123 1.83 1.11 -11.09
CA VAL A 123 2.94 1.81 -10.40
C VAL A 123 3.39 1.07 -9.15
N TYR A 124 2.54 0.18 -8.63
CA TYR A 124 2.74 -0.55 -7.39
C TYR A 124 3.20 -2.00 -7.63
N TYR A 125 3.42 -2.42 -8.88
CA TYR A 125 3.95 -3.75 -9.17
C TYR A 125 5.34 -4.06 -8.58
N PRO A 126 6.27 -3.09 -8.43
CA PRO A 126 7.55 -3.32 -7.75
C PRO A 126 7.41 -3.89 -6.34
N HIS A 127 6.32 -3.58 -5.64
CA HIS A 127 6.03 -4.12 -4.31
C HIS A 127 5.94 -5.65 -4.31
N ILE A 128 5.47 -6.26 -5.40
CA ILE A 128 5.47 -7.72 -5.52
C ILE A 128 6.89 -8.26 -5.48
N ASP A 129 7.83 -7.59 -6.16
CA ASP A 129 9.23 -7.98 -6.18
C ASP A 129 9.90 -7.75 -4.83
N HIS A 130 9.56 -6.66 -4.13
CA HIS A 130 9.97 -6.42 -2.74
C HIS A 130 9.64 -7.62 -1.83
N HIS A 131 8.43 -8.18 -1.91
CA HIS A 131 8.06 -9.35 -1.09
C HIS A 131 8.68 -10.69 -1.52
N ARG A 132 9.38 -10.75 -2.67
CA ARG A 132 10.02 -12.00 -3.10
C ARG A 132 11.29 -12.21 -2.31
N ARG A 133 11.40 -13.37 -1.65
CA ARG A 133 12.59 -13.79 -0.88
C ARG A 133 13.94 -13.61 -1.62
N LYS A 134 13.97 -13.76 -2.95
CA LYS A 134 15.20 -13.61 -3.75
C LYS A 134 15.57 -12.16 -4.08
N HIS A 135 14.65 -11.22 -3.92
CA HIS A 135 14.81 -9.81 -4.26
C HIS A 135 14.85 -8.93 -3.01
N TYR A 136 14.04 -9.26 -2.00
CA TYR A 136 13.96 -8.51 -0.73
C TYR A 136 15.35 -8.18 -0.16
N GLY A 137 15.59 -6.90 0.12
CA GLY A 137 16.82 -6.41 0.76
C GLY A 137 18.09 -6.53 -0.09
N THR A 138 17.95 -6.78 -1.40
CA THR A 138 19.06 -6.76 -2.37
C THR A 138 19.04 -5.46 -3.17
N GLU A 139 20.09 -5.21 -3.97
CA GLU A 139 20.15 -4.09 -4.94
C GLU A 139 19.03 -4.09 -5.99
N ARG A 140 18.33 -5.22 -6.15
CA ARG A 140 17.19 -5.38 -7.07
C ARG A 140 15.86 -5.04 -6.43
N ASP A 141 15.86 -4.73 -5.14
CA ASP A 141 14.69 -4.27 -4.41
C ASP A 141 14.52 -2.77 -4.59
N GLY A 142 13.46 -2.37 -5.27
CA GLY A 142 13.18 -0.96 -5.55
C GLY A 142 12.58 -0.19 -4.38
N GLU A 143 12.11 -0.89 -3.35
CA GLU A 143 11.38 -0.30 -2.21
C GLU A 143 12.18 -0.37 -0.91
N TYR A 144 13.15 -1.28 -0.81
CA TYR A 144 13.99 -1.40 0.37
C TYR A 144 15.10 -0.36 0.41
N LEU A 145 14.96 0.60 1.32
CA LEU A 145 16.04 1.50 1.74
C LEU A 145 16.64 1.00 3.05
N ALA A 146 17.95 0.78 3.06
CA ALA A 146 18.70 0.37 4.26
C ALA A 146 18.91 1.55 5.24
N LEU A 147 17.85 2.30 5.56
CA LEU A 147 17.89 3.53 6.37
C LEU A 147 18.54 3.32 7.74
N SER A 148 18.46 2.11 8.30
CA SER A 148 19.12 1.73 9.55
C SER A 148 20.64 1.77 9.49
N HIS A 149 21.24 1.68 8.29
CA HIS A 149 22.68 1.77 8.07
C HIS A 149 23.12 3.18 7.65
N TRP A 150 22.19 4.14 7.52
CA TRP A 150 22.45 5.51 7.14
C TRP A 150 22.34 6.46 8.34
N HIS A 151 22.81 7.69 8.19
CA HIS A 151 22.66 8.72 9.22
C HIS A 151 21.16 8.96 9.51
N PRO A 152 20.70 9.05 10.79
CA PRO A 152 19.28 9.16 11.15
C PRO A 152 18.51 10.31 10.47
N ALA A 153 19.21 11.39 10.10
CA ALA A 153 18.62 12.49 9.34
C ALA A 153 18.00 12.05 7.99
N ASN A 154 18.41 10.91 7.42
CA ASN A 154 17.81 10.36 6.21
C ASN A 154 16.34 9.93 6.41
N ILE A 155 15.89 9.70 7.65
CA ILE A 155 14.47 9.49 7.95
C ILE A 155 13.67 10.75 7.60
N LEU A 156 14.21 11.93 7.90
CA LEU A 156 13.56 13.20 7.57
C LEU A 156 13.56 13.43 6.05
N VAL A 157 14.64 13.07 5.36
CA VAL A 157 14.70 13.13 3.89
C VAL A 157 13.66 12.19 3.27
N PHE A 158 13.53 10.97 3.78
CA PHE A 158 12.52 10.01 3.34
C PHE A 158 11.10 10.54 3.55
N LEU A 159 10.81 11.13 4.72
CA LEU A 159 9.52 11.77 4.99
C LEU A 159 9.27 12.97 4.08
N ALA A 160 10.28 13.81 3.83
CA ALA A 160 10.18 14.95 2.94
C ALA A 160 9.92 14.52 1.47
N ALA A 161 10.46 13.37 1.05
CA ALA A 161 10.22 12.83 -0.28
C ALA A 161 8.72 12.56 -0.54
N ALA A 162 7.94 12.23 0.49
CA ALA A 162 6.48 12.04 0.37
C ALA A 162 5.74 13.30 -0.11
N LEU A 163 6.31 14.50 0.10
CA LEU A 163 5.76 15.77 -0.42
C LEU A 163 6.12 16.00 -1.90
N ILE A 164 7.23 15.41 -2.35
CA ILE A 164 7.74 15.54 -3.72
C ILE A 164 7.07 14.52 -4.64
N VAL A 165 6.79 13.31 -4.13
CA VAL A 165 6.21 12.21 -4.93
C VAL A 165 4.95 12.61 -5.69
N PRO A 166 3.94 13.29 -5.11
CA PRO A 166 2.74 13.70 -5.84
C PRO A 166 3.04 14.65 -7.01
N LEU A 167 4.01 15.55 -6.85
CA LEU A 167 4.44 16.44 -7.94
C LEU A 167 5.19 15.67 -9.02
N ALA A 168 6.07 14.74 -8.62
CA ALA A 168 6.80 13.90 -9.55
C ALA A 168 5.87 12.97 -10.35
N THR A 169 4.85 12.38 -9.73
CA THR A 169 3.85 11.55 -10.41
C THR A 169 2.98 12.38 -11.34
N PHE A 170 2.58 13.58 -10.94
CA PHE A 170 1.88 14.50 -11.84
C PHE A 170 2.71 14.83 -13.08
N LEU A 171 3.97 15.26 -12.92
CA LEU A 171 4.87 15.56 -14.05
C LEU A 171 5.10 14.33 -14.93
N ARG A 172 5.24 13.14 -14.34
CA ARG A 172 5.38 11.87 -15.07
C ARG A 172 4.18 11.64 -16.00
N PHE A 173 2.95 11.76 -15.50
CA PHE A 173 1.76 11.49 -16.31
C PHE A 173 1.39 12.64 -17.25
N ALA A 174 1.61 13.90 -16.85
CA ALA A 174 1.28 15.05 -17.66
C ALA A 174 2.28 15.27 -18.82
N VAL A 175 3.57 14.97 -18.61
CA VAL A 175 4.64 15.31 -19.56
C VAL A 175 5.33 14.07 -20.13
N MET A 176 5.67 13.07 -19.33
CA MET A 176 6.52 11.96 -19.81
C MET A 176 5.71 10.88 -20.53
N SER A 177 4.61 10.38 -19.95
CA SER A 177 3.83 9.27 -20.53
C SER A 177 3.34 9.56 -21.98
N PRO A 178 2.85 10.76 -22.33
CA PRO A 178 2.44 11.06 -23.72
C PRO A 178 3.60 11.09 -24.72
N ASN A 179 4.81 11.44 -24.28
CA ASN A 179 5.93 11.79 -25.17
C ASN A 179 6.88 10.63 -25.47
N TYR A 180 6.86 9.55 -24.69
CA TYR A 180 7.89 8.50 -24.76
C TYR A 180 7.43 7.15 -25.32
N GLY A 181 6.14 7.00 -25.67
CA GLY A 181 5.58 5.74 -26.17
C GLY A 181 5.64 4.61 -25.11
N GLY A 182 4.74 3.62 -25.20
CA GLY A 182 4.56 2.59 -24.17
C GLY A 182 5.76 1.66 -23.88
N GLN A 183 6.94 1.93 -24.45
CA GLN A 183 8.19 1.22 -24.18
C GLN A 183 8.85 1.69 -22.86
N TRP A 184 8.90 3.01 -22.62
CA TRP A 184 9.40 3.58 -21.35
C TRP A 184 8.61 3.07 -20.15
N GLU A 185 7.31 2.87 -20.36
CA GLU A 185 6.34 2.35 -19.40
C GLU A 185 6.51 0.86 -19.05
N ARG A 186 7.44 0.14 -19.69
CA ARG A 186 7.78 -1.24 -19.32
C ARG A 186 9.15 -1.33 -18.66
N ASP A 187 10.08 -0.48 -19.08
CA ASP A 187 11.50 -0.65 -18.77
C ASP A 187 11.98 0.23 -17.59
N THR A 188 11.24 1.29 -17.22
CA THR A 188 11.65 2.25 -16.15
C THR A 188 10.66 2.39 -14.99
N MET A 189 9.60 1.58 -14.95
CA MET A 189 8.55 1.69 -13.94
C MET A 189 8.97 1.52 -12.47
N PRO A 190 10.00 0.76 -12.08
CA PRO A 190 10.17 0.44 -10.66
C PRO A 190 10.78 1.55 -9.79
N CYS A 191 11.65 2.40 -10.31
CA CYS A 191 12.52 3.20 -9.45
C CYS A 191 12.92 4.53 -10.11
N ILE A 192 12.03 5.52 -10.14
CA ILE A 192 12.46 6.88 -10.48
C ILE A 192 13.23 7.52 -9.32
N ILE A 193 13.05 7.04 -8.08
CA ILE A 193 13.53 7.79 -6.90
C ILE A 193 14.79 7.19 -6.24
N TYR A 194 15.06 5.88 -6.29
CA TYR A 194 16.05 5.29 -5.36
C TYR A 194 17.05 4.22 -5.86
N SER A 195 17.00 3.74 -7.12
CA SER A 195 17.92 2.66 -7.52
C SER A 195 19.02 3.12 -8.49
N PRO A 196 20.31 3.12 -8.06
CA PRO A 196 21.45 3.38 -8.95
C PRO A 196 21.74 2.22 -9.93
N ALA A 197 21.07 1.07 -9.78
CA ALA A 197 21.22 -0.07 -10.69
C ALA A 197 20.50 0.12 -12.04
N TYR A 198 19.53 1.05 -12.11
CA TYR A 198 18.90 1.45 -13.37
C TYR A 198 19.64 2.67 -13.90
N ARG A 199 20.69 2.41 -14.69
CA ARG A 199 21.35 3.47 -15.45
C ARG A 199 20.30 4.19 -16.29
N ILE A 200 20.09 5.48 -16.02
CA ILE A 200 19.47 6.40 -16.96
C ILE A 200 20.39 6.41 -18.17
N THR A 201 20.05 5.61 -19.17
CA THR A 201 20.64 5.78 -20.49
C THR A 201 19.72 6.79 -21.16
N ILE A 202 20.17 8.05 -21.18
CA ILE A 202 19.57 9.13 -21.98
C ILE A 202 19.80 8.80 -23.44
#